data_AF-A0A519MQU2-F1
#
_entry.id   AF-A0A519MQU2-F1
#
_cell.length_a   1.000
_cell.length_b   1.000
_cell.length_c   1.000
_cell.angle_alpha   90.00
_cell.angle_beta   90.00
_cell.angle_gamma   90.00
#
_symmetry.space_group_name_H-M   'P 1'
#
loop_
_entity.id
_entity.type
_entity.pdbx_description
1 polymer ?
#
loop_
_entity_poly.entity_id
_entity_poly.type
_entity_poly.pdbx_seq_one_letter_code
_entity_poly.pdbx_strand_id
1 'polypeptide(L)'
;TDRYDDIKESTVSDRLHYYVIGGYVFNLTDNLKFKPAILGKIVSGAPVTVDFSANFLIQEVVTIGAAYRYEDAVSALAGFQITKSLFAGYSYDYTITDLNKYNDGSHEIIIRFQLLPKPSRIKSPRFF
;
A
#
# COMPACT_ATOMS: atom_id res chain seq x y z
N THR A 1 23.28 52.77 -4.03
CA THR A 1 23.83 51.58 -4.71
C THR A 1 23.31 50.41 -3.94
N ASP A 2 22.09 49.97 -4.28
CA ASP A 2 21.35 49.02 -3.45
C ASP A 2 21.67 47.61 -3.92
N ARG A 3 22.33 46.86 -3.04
CA ARG A 3 22.73 45.47 -3.27
C ARG A 3 21.51 44.57 -3.19
N TYR A 4 21.33 43.76 -4.23
CA TYR A 4 20.56 42.53 -4.19
C TYR A 4 21.10 41.62 -3.08
N ASP A 5 20.21 41.17 -2.20
CA ASP A 5 20.47 40.07 -1.27
C ASP A 5 19.27 39.12 -1.33
N ASP A 6 19.21 38.33 -2.40
CA ASP A 6 18.26 37.23 -2.55
C ASP A 6 18.98 35.92 -2.15
N ILE A 7 19.33 35.82 -0.87
CA ILE A 7 19.62 34.52 -0.26
C ILE A 7 18.25 33.87 -0.04
N LYS A 8 17.78 33.12 -1.05
CA LYS A 8 16.75 32.09 -0.84
C LYS A 8 17.33 31.02 0.08
N GLU A 9 17.26 31.30 1.38
CA GLU A 9 17.39 30.32 2.43
C GLU A 9 16.28 29.30 2.17
N SER A 10 16.67 28.18 1.56
CA SER A 10 15.82 27.02 1.41
C SER A 10 15.64 26.47 2.81
N THR A 11 14.69 27.05 3.54
CA THR A 11 14.23 26.48 4.80
C THR A 11 13.69 25.11 4.42
N VAL A 12 14.49 24.08 4.69
CA VAL A 12 14.06 22.70 4.66
C VAL A 12 13.01 22.61 5.75
N SER A 13 11.78 22.93 5.38
CA SER A 13 10.63 22.81 6.25
C SER A 13 10.40 21.32 6.42
N ASP A 14 11.00 20.72 7.44
CA ASP A 14 10.69 19.36 7.85
C ASP A 14 9.20 19.31 8.22
N ARG A 15 8.40 18.79 7.29
CA ARG A 15 6.97 18.58 7.51
C ARG A 15 6.79 17.21 8.15
N LEU A 16 6.13 17.18 9.29
CA LEU A 16 5.79 15.93 9.96
C LEU A 16 4.78 15.15 9.12
N HIS A 17 5.04 13.86 8.92
CA HIS A 17 4.16 12.90 8.25
C HIS A 17 3.69 11.85 9.26
N TYR A 18 2.40 11.83 9.56
CA TYR A 18 1.77 10.85 10.42
C TYR A 18 0.96 9.86 9.58
N TYR A 19 1.08 8.57 9.91
CA TYR A 19 0.36 7.48 9.26
C TYR A 19 -0.41 6.68 10.31
N VAL A 20 -1.66 6.38 10.04
CA VAL A 20 -2.53 5.55 10.88
C VAL A 20 -3.13 4.47 10.01
N ILE A 21 -2.92 3.20 10.34
CA ILE A 21 -3.43 2.07 9.58
C ILE A 21 -4.28 1.17 10.47
N GLY A 22 -5.40 0.70 9.93
CA GLY A 22 -6.28 -0.27 10.57
C GLY A 22 -6.80 -1.28 9.55
N GLY A 23 -7.09 -2.51 9.99
CA GLY A 23 -7.62 -3.53 9.11
C GLY A 23 -7.89 -4.84 9.83
N TYR A 24 -8.59 -5.75 9.17
CA TYR A 24 -8.94 -7.04 9.74
C TYR A 24 -8.82 -8.15 8.70
N VAL A 25 -8.64 -9.40 9.14
CA VAL A 25 -8.62 -10.58 8.27
C VAL A 25 -9.82 -11.46 8.63
N PHE A 26 -10.87 -11.38 7.81
CA PHE A 26 -12.02 -12.26 7.90
C PHE A 26 -11.71 -13.58 7.19
N ASN A 27 -11.75 -14.70 7.91
CA ASN A 27 -11.73 -16.02 7.29
C ASN A 27 -13.18 -16.36 6.88
N LEU A 28 -13.54 -16.12 5.62
CA LEU A 28 -14.87 -16.42 5.11
C LEU A 28 -15.06 -17.93 4.92
N THR A 29 -13.99 -18.62 4.55
CA THR A 29 -13.91 -20.08 4.38
C THR A 29 -12.45 -20.50 4.59
N ASP A 30 -12.18 -21.81 4.74
CA ASP A 30 -10.80 -22.34 4.86
C ASP A 30 -9.87 -21.88 3.72
N ASN A 31 -10.45 -21.66 2.53
CA ASN A 31 -9.72 -21.28 1.32
C ASN A 31 -9.96 -19.82 0.89
N LEU A 32 -10.70 -19.01 1.65
CA LEU A 32 -11.02 -17.64 1.27
C LEU A 32 -10.91 -16.68 2.47
N LYS A 33 -9.99 -15.71 2.36
CA LYS A 33 -9.78 -14.67 3.36
C LYS A 33 -10.11 -13.31 2.78
N PHE A 34 -10.92 -12.53 3.46
CA PHE A 34 -11.22 -11.14 3.12
C PHE A 34 -10.47 -10.19 4.05
N LYS A 35 -9.74 -9.25 3.47
CA LYS A 35 -8.77 -8.38 4.15
C LYS A 35 -9.06 -6.91 3.84
N PRO A 36 -10.06 -6.31 4.50
CA PRO A 36 -10.26 -4.86 4.44
C PRO A 36 -9.25 -4.13 5.32
N ALA A 37 -8.80 -2.98 4.84
CA ALA A 37 -7.92 -2.07 5.56
C ALA A 37 -8.20 -0.61 5.19
N ILE A 38 -7.87 0.29 6.12
CA ILE A 38 -7.91 1.73 5.96
C ILE A 38 -6.54 2.30 6.36
N LEU A 39 -6.07 3.31 5.64
CA LEU A 39 -4.84 4.04 5.91
C LEU A 39 -5.15 5.54 5.86
N GLY A 40 -4.96 6.23 6.98
CA GLY A 40 -4.98 7.69 7.05
C GLY A 40 -3.57 8.25 7.02
N LYS A 41 -3.35 9.32 6.26
CA LYS A 41 -2.11 10.07 6.16
C LYS A 41 -2.35 11.53 6.48
N ILE A 42 -1.63 12.06 7.46
CA ILE A 42 -1.73 13.44 7.92
C ILE A 42 -0.35 14.09 7.76
N VAL A 43 -0.28 15.16 6.97
CA VAL A 43 0.97 15.89 6.73
C VAL A 43 0.78 17.36 7.09
N SER A 44 1.74 17.95 7.80
CA SER A 44 1.68 19.37 8.15
C SER A 44 1.62 20.24 6.88
N GLY A 45 0.56 21.03 6.73
CA GLY A 45 0.36 21.92 5.58
C GLY A 45 -0.10 21.24 4.28
N ALA A 46 -0.67 20.04 4.34
CA ALA A 46 -1.36 19.41 3.21
C ALA A 46 -2.73 18.84 3.65
N PRO A 47 -3.69 18.66 2.73
CA PRO A 47 -4.94 17.97 3.02
C PRO A 47 -4.71 16.56 3.58
N VAL A 48 -5.61 16.11 4.47
CA VAL A 48 -5.59 14.74 4.98
C VAL A 48 -5.98 13.78 3.86
N THR A 49 -5.23 12.68 3.72
CA THR A 49 -5.54 11.63 2.74
C THR A 49 -6.00 10.37 3.46
N VAL A 50 -7.02 9.72 2.90
CA VAL A 50 -7.54 8.46 3.42
C VAL A 50 -7.65 7.44 2.29
N ASP A 51 -7.07 6.27 2.51
CA ASP A 51 -7.05 5.16 1.58
C ASP A 51 -7.84 4.00 2.18
N PHE A 52 -8.81 3.49 1.44
CA PHE A 52 -9.56 2.29 1.76
C PHE A 52 -9.11 1.18 0.82
N SER A 53 -8.88 -0.03 1.33
CA SER A 53 -8.51 -1.17 0.51
C SER A 53 -9.20 -2.43 0.98
N ALA A 54 -9.45 -3.33 0.05
CA ALA A 54 -10.13 -4.59 0.30
C ALA A 54 -9.51 -5.66 -0.58
N ASN A 55 -8.99 -6.72 0.03
CA ASN A 55 -8.32 -7.81 -0.68
C ASN A 55 -8.95 -9.17 -0.34
N PHE A 56 -9.21 -9.97 -1.35
CA PHE A 56 -9.54 -11.38 -1.24
C PHE A 56 -8.29 -12.21 -1.50
N LEU A 57 -7.95 -13.07 -0.54
CA LEU A 57 -6.87 -14.05 -0.65
C LEU A 57 -7.50 -15.44 -0.76
N ILE A 58 -7.30 -16.08 -1.92
CA ILE A 58 -7.90 -17.36 -2.30
C ILE A 58 -6.81 -18.42 -2.26
N GLN A 59 -7.04 -19.48 -1.49
CA GLN A 59 -6.14 -20.64 -1.30
C GLN A 59 -4.70 -20.25 -0.91
N GLU A 60 -4.51 -19.06 -0.34
CA GLU A 60 -3.18 -18.47 -0.08
C GLU A 60 -2.29 -18.29 -1.34
N VAL A 61 -2.87 -18.43 -2.53
CA VAL A 61 -2.17 -18.38 -3.81
C VAL A 61 -2.58 -17.16 -4.63
N VAL A 62 -3.88 -16.89 -4.74
CA VAL A 62 -4.40 -15.79 -5.58
C VAL A 62 -4.84 -14.64 -4.69
N THR A 63 -4.43 -13.43 -5.03
CA THR A 63 -4.89 -12.19 -4.39
C THR A 63 -5.64 -11.35 -5.41
N ILE A 64 -6.85 -10.93 -5.09
CA ILE A 64 -7.61 -9.96 -5.89
C ILE A 64 -8.05 -8.86 -4.94
N GLY A 65 -7.85 -7.61 -5.30
CA GLY A 65 -8.18 -6.50 -4.44
C GLY A 65 -8.58 -5.26 -5.19
N ALA A 66 -9.21 -4.35 -4.46
CA ALA A 66 -9.48 -3.01 -4.91
C ALA A 66 -9.10 -2.03 -3.80
N ALA A 67 -8.73 -0.82 -4.19
CA ALA A 67 -8.51 0.28 -3.28
C ALA A 67 -9.16 1.56 -3.79
N TYR A 68 -9.49 2.44 -2.86
CA TYR A 68 -10.04 3.74 -3.13
C TYR A 68 -9.29 4.74 -2.27
N ARG A 69 -8.55 5.64 -2.93
CA ARG A 69 -7.91 6.77 -2.30
C ARG A 69 -8.83 7.98 -2.44
N TYR A 70 -9.30 8.48 -1.31
CA TYR A 70 -10.25 9.58 -1.24
C TYR A 70 -9.74 10.78 -2.03
N GLU A 71 -10.57 11.28 -2.95
CA GLU A 71 -10.26 12.40 -3.86
C GLU A 71 -9.00 12.21 -4.73
N ASP A 72 -8.46 11.00 -4.90
CA ASP A 72 -7.25 10.77 -5.71
C ASP A 72 -7.44 9.69 -6.79
N ALA A 73 -7.65 8.44 -6.40
CA ALA A 73 -7.66 7.31 -7.34
C ALA A 73 -8.51 6.12 -6.88
N VAL A 74 -8.95 5.31 -7.85
CA VAL A 74 -9.50 3.97 -7.66
C VAL A 74 -8.52 2.97 -8.25
N SER A 75 -8.19 1.93 -7.49
CA SER A 75 -7.21 0.93 -7.86
C SER A 75 -7.82 -0.46 -7.91
N ALA A 76 -7.37 -1.28 -8.86
CA ALA A 76 -7.60 -2.72 -8.88
C ALA A 76 -6.27 -3.47 -8.86
N LEU A 77 -6.23 -4.61 -8.18
CA LEU A 77 -5.05 -5.44 -8.02
C LEU A 77 -5.39 -6.91 -8.26
N ALA A 78 -4.54 -7.59 -9.02
CA ALA A 78 -4.51 -9.05 -9.09
C ALA A 78 -3.08 -9.54 -8.86
N GLY A 79 -2.92 -10.63 -8.10
CA GLY A 79 -1.62 -11.19 -7.77
C GLY A 79 -1.66 -12.69 -7.57
N PHE A 80 -0.50 -13.30 -7.77
CA PHE A 80 -0.31 -14.75 -7.73
C PHE A 80 0.99 -15.10 -6.99
N GLN A 81 0.87 -16.00 -6.02
CA GLN A 81 1.99 -16.59 -5.31
C GLN A 81 2.51 -17.79 -6.11
N ILE A 82 3.55 -17.57 -6.93
CA ILE A 82 4.12 -18.59 -7.83
C ILE A 82 4.79 -19.70 -7.02
N THR A 83 5.59 -19.32 -6.01
CA THR A 83 6.23 -20.25 -5.08
C THR A 83 6.14 -19.67 -3.68
N LYS A 84 6.54 -20.42 -2.63
CA LYS A 84 6.60 -19.87 -1.25
C LYS A 84 7.51 -18.63 -1.12
N SER A 85 8.40 -18.40 -2.08
CA SER A 85 9.38 -17.31 -2.07
C SER A 85 9.15 -16.26 -3.16
N LEU A 86 8.34 -16.54 -4.18
CA LEU A 86 8.12 -15.67 -5.32
C LEU A 86 6.64 -15.35 -5.51
N PHE A 87 6.34 -14.05 -5.57
CA PHE A 87 5.03 -13.50 -5.86
C PHE A 87 5.14 -12.53 -7.04
N ALA A 88 4.16 -12.58 -7.92
CA ALA A 88 3.97 -11.62 -8.99
C ALA A 88 2.57 -11.02 -8.90
N GLY A 89 2.43 -9.75 -9.20
CA GLY A 89 1.15 -9.06 -9.21
C GLY A 89 1.14 -7.91 -10.19
N TYR A 90 -0.07 -7.44 -10.43
CA TYR A 90 -0.36 -6.35 -11.33
C TYR A 90 -1.43 -5.47 -10.69
N SER A 91 -1.25 -4.16 -10.74
CA SER A 91 -2.23 -3.17 -10.34
C SER A 91 -2.53 -2.21 -11.47
N TYR A 92 -3.77 -1.74 -11.49
CA TYR A 92 -4.22 -0.65 -12.33
C TYR A 92 -4.81 0.44 -11.44
N ASP A 93 -4.21 1.62 -11.49
CA ASP A 93 -4.61 2.80 -10.74
C ASP A 93 -5.27 3.81 -11.67
N TYR A 94 -6.55 4.04 -11.46
CA TYR A 94 -7.33 5.02 -12.20
C TYR A 94 -7.49 6.31 -11.39
N THR A 95 -6.88 7.38 -11.86
CA THR A 95 -6.92 8.69 -11.19
C THR A 95 -8.28 9.36 -11.41
N ILE A 96 -8.95 9.79 -10.33
CA ILE A 96 -10.27 10.43 -10.36
C ILE A 96 -10.23 11.96 -10.23
N THR A 97 -9.05 12.55 -10.03
CA THR A 97 -8.86 14.01 -9.92
C THR A 97 -9.07 14.74 -11.25
N ASP A 98 -9.14 16.07 -11.21
CA ASP A 98 -9.25 16.93 -12.40
C ASP A 98 -8.09 16.76 -13.41
N LEU A 99 -7.00 16.08 -13.00
CA LEU A 99 -5.89 15.67 -13.87
C LEU A 99 -6.21 14.45 -14.76
N ASN A 100 -7.35 13.79 -14.56
CA ASN A 100 -7.85 12.67 -15.40
C ASN A 100 -8.02 13.08 -16.88
N LYS A 101 -8.18 14.37 -17.19
CA LYS A 101 -8.18 14.86 -18.58
C LYS A 101 -6.87 14.62 -19.36
N TYR A 102 -5.78 14.26 -18.68
CA TYR A 102 -4.46 14.04 -19.28
C TYR A 102 -3.78 12.75 -18.80
N ASN A 103 -4.45 11.91 -18.01
CA ASN A 103 -3.86 10.70 -17.44
C ASN A 103 -4.86 9.53 -17.51
N ASP A 104 -4.60 8.56 -18.39
CA ASP A 104 -5.45 7.38 -18.63
C ASP A 104 -5.33 6.29 -17.54
N GLY A 105 -4.64 6.60 -16.44
CA GLY A 105 -4.33 5.67 -15.35
C GLY A 105 -2.92 5.08 -15.45
N SER A 106 -2.53 4.30 -14.44
CA SER A 106 -1.19 3.73 -14.30
C SER A 106 -1.26 2.21 -14.18
N HIS A 107 -0.42 1.53 -14.95
CA HIS A 107 -0.26 0.08 -14.91
C HIS A 107 1.03 -0.24 -14.16
N GLU A 108 0.91 -0.99 -13.08
CA GLU A 108 2.04 -1.34 -12.22
C GLU A 108 2.23 -2.85 -12.17
N ILE A 109 3.49 -3.28 -12.13
CA ILE A 109 3.87 -4.68 -11.99
C ILE A 109 4.64 -4.83 -10.68
N ILE A 110 4.19 -5.75 -9.84
CA ILE A 110 4.75 -6.03 -8.52
C ILE A 110 5.45 -7.37 -8.57
N ILE A 111 6.74 -7.40 -8.27
CA ILE A 111 7.49 -8.64 -8.05
C ILE A 111 8.01 -8.63 -6.62
N ARG A 112 7.69 -9.69 -5.87
CA ARG A 112 8.14 -9.85 -4.49
C ARG A 112 8.89 -11.16 -4.35
N PHE A 113 10.15 -11.04 -3.90
CA PHE A 113 11.04 -12.17 -3.67
C PHE A 113 11.46 -12.25 -2.20
N GLN A 114 11.45 -13.46 -1.64
CA GLN A 114 11.83 -13.73 -0.26
C GLN A 114 13.06 -14.65 -0.21
N LEU A 115 14.21 -14.08 0.17
CA LEU A 115 15.54 -14.71 0.15
C LEU A 115 15.74 -15.78 1.23
N LEU A 116 15.13 -15.63 2.41
CA LEU A 116 15.30 -16.53 3.55
C LEU A 116 13.99 -17.31 3.82
N PRO A 117 14.02 -18.65 3.91
CA PRO A 117 12.86 -19.40 4.37
C PRO A 117 12.52 -19.02 5.81
N LYS A 118 11.23 -19.02 6.18
CA LYS A 118 10.81 -18.78 7.57
C LYS A 118 11.63 -19.67 8.50
N PRO A 119 12.33 -19.13 9.52
CA PRO A 119 13.01 -19.97 10.48
C PRO A 119 11.98 -20.93 11.08
N SER A 120 12.29 -22.23 11.04
CA SER A 120 11.47 -23.25 11.68
C SER A 120 11.26 -22.82 13.13
N ARG A 121 9.98 -22.67 13.50
CA ARG A 121 9.54 -22.24 14.82
C ARG A 121 10.22 -23.16 15.85
N ILE A 122 11.18 -22.66 16.62
CA ILE A 122 11.75 -23.40 17.75
C ILE A 122 10.57 -23.68 18.68
N LYS A 123 10.08 -24.93 18.68
CA LYS A 123 9.12 -25.38 19.69
C LYS A 123 9.86 -25.28 21.01
N SER A 124 9.35 -24.48 21.94
CA SER A 124 9.86 -24.44 23.31
C SER A 124 9.90 -25.88 23.84
N PRO A 125 11.07 -26.45 24.18
CA PRO A 125 11.08 -27.72 24.86
C PRO A 125 10.59 -27.44 26.28
N ARG A 126 9.34 -27.79 26.56
CA ARG A 126 8.84 -27.86 27.93
C ARG A 126 9.54 -29.03 28.58
N PHE A 127 10.53 -28.73 29.41
CA PHE A 127 10.98 -29.68 30.42
C PHE A 127 9.92 -29.71 31.54
N PHE A 128 9.76 -30.91 32.08
CA PHE A 128 8.79 -31.36 33.08
C PHE A 128 8.96 -30.62 34.40
#